data_AF-A0A261ASZ0-F1
#
_entry.id   AF-A0A261ASZ0-F1
#
_cell.length_a   1.000
_cell.length_b   1.000
_cell.length_c   1.000
_cell.angle_alpha   90.00
_cell.angle_beta   90.00
_cell.angle_gamma   90.00
#
_symmetry.space_group_name_H-M   'P 1'
#
loop_
_entity.id
_entity.type
_entity.pdbx_description
1 polymer ?
#
loop_
_entity_poly.entity_id
_entity_poly.type
_entity_poly.pdbx_seq_one_letter_code
_entity_poly.pdbx_strand_id
1 'polypeptide(L)'
;MGYHSSKNYVCIGMTMSNGQGQNFVNMNSQPVSDPQPTQTFKCVVSGTPLFFSVQRQFQYYFYTIAFDTTTADLIVESIHRHLNLLFFEANNEHMVTVTMSKNLICLPKLSNIKRSSISGSPVTADILEMLISKSYDQMSLIMFTSISGELKKDSKLFQVPYLTLYHTYNLTPVLLTYFNGSSGFFGRALFTNTDVIRFLKMWETGESFVKLRALVVGMDYGNQLNEVEILREFCAKPWDNTQKTRKAQWNDERINILKPEAGQIFDGWEITTKAGNKTASIEIRASSFRFLTWI
;
A
#
# COMPACT_ATOMS: atom_id res chain seq x y z
N MET A 1 39.75 -24.03 -12.97
CA MET A 1 38.81 -22.88 -13.06
C MET A 1 37.54 -23.38 -13.71
N GLY A 2 36.53 -23.74 -12.90
CA GLY A 2 35.21 -24.11 -13.38
C GLY A 2 34.22 -23.04 -12.93
N TYR A 3 33.70 -22.26 -13.87
CA TYR A 3 32.63 -21.31 -13.63
C TYR A 3 31.35 -22.10 -13.28
N HIS A 4 31.06 -22.27 -11.99
CA HIS A 4 29.70 -22.57 -11.56
C HIS A 4 28.85 -21.32 -11.79
N SER A 5 28.07 -21.31 -12.87
CA SER A 5 26.94 -20.40 -13.02
C SER A 5 25.96 -20.67 -11.87
N SER A 6 25.93 -19.76 -10.90
CA SER A 6 24.97 -19.79 -9.80
C SER A 6 23.57 -19.50 -10.36
N LYS A 7 22.79 -20.54 -10.63
CA LYS A 7 21.38 -20.40 -11.00
C LYS A 7 20.63 -19.78 -9.83
N ASN A 8 20.08 -18.59 -10.02
CA ASN A 8 19.22 -17.93 -9.05
C ASN A 8 17.80 -18.45 -9.24
N TYR A 9 17.29 -19.20 -8.26
CA TYR A 9 15.93 -19.72 -8.26
C TYR A 9 14.99 -18.75 -7.54
N VAL A 10 13.81 -18.52 -8.11
CA VAL A 10 12.73 -17.74 -7.50
C VAL A 10 11.58 -18.69 -7.18
N CYS A 11 11.14 -18.68 -5.92
CA CYS A 11 9.90 -19.32 -5.48
C CYS A 11 8.70 -18.40 -5.80
N ILE A 12 7.52 -18.97 -6.03
CA ILE A 12 6.26 -18.24 -5.87
C ILE A 12 5.36 -19.09 -4.99
N GLY A 13 5.23 -18.69 -3.73
CA GLY A 13 4.32 -19.34 -2.78
C GLY A 13 2.90 -18.82 -2.94
N MET A 14 2.04 -19.56 -3.65
CA MET A 14 0.62 -19.23 -3.83
C MET A 14 -0.24 -19.82 -2.70
N THR A 15 -1.05 -18.98 -2.08
CA THR A 15 -2.08 -19.39 -1.12
C THR A 15 -3.38 -18.71 -1.49
N MET A 16 -4.43 -19.50 -1.69
CA MET A 16 -5.80 -19.04 -1.89
C MET A 16 -6.62 -19.30 -0.63
N SER A 17 -7.35 -18.30 -0.15
CA SER A 17 -8.29 -18.44 0.97
C SER A 17 -9.62 -17.80 0.61
N ASN A 18 -10.73 -18.49 0.81
CA ASN A 18 -12.06 -17.88 0.71
C ASN A 18 -12.43 -17.25 2.05
N GLY A 19 -12.34 -15.92 2.13
CA GLY A 19 -12.95 -15.12 3.17
C GLY A 19 -13.67 -13.93 2.53
N GLN A 20 -14.96 -13.75 2.82
CA GLN A 20 -15.74 -12.56 2.42
C GLN A 20 -15.62 -12.17 0.93
N GLY A 21 -15.61 -13.15 0.01
CA GLY A 21 -15.64 -12.89 -1.44
C GLY A 21 -14.33 -12.38 -2.08
N GLN A 22 -13.17 -12.49 -1.42
CA GLN A 22 -11.88 -12.08 -1.98
C GLN A 22 -10.99 -13.29 -2.30
N ASN A 23 -10.42 -13.34 -3.52
CA ASN A 23 -9.42 -14.31 -3.93
C ASN A 23 -8.02 -13.75 -3.66
N PHE A 24 -7.19 -14.47 -2.91
CA PHE A 24 -5.82 -14.08 -2.58
C PHE A 24 -4.82 -14.87 -3.42
N VAL A 25 -3.82 -14.18 -3.95
CA VAL A 25 -2.62 -14.79 -4.53
C VAL A 25 -1.45 -14.24 -3.75
N ASN A 26 -0.83 -15.08 -2.91
CA ASN A 26 0.44 -14.77 -2.31
C ASN A 26 1.55 -15.06 -3.33
N MET A 27 2.56 -14.20 -3.41
CA MET A 27 3.78 -14.46 -4.17
C MET A 27 4.97 -14.21 -3.24
N ASN A 28 5.67 -15.27 -2.90
CA ASN A 28 6.90 -15.25 -2.08
C ASN A 28 8.06 -15.72 -2.94
N SER A 29 9.05 -14.87 -3.25
CA SER A 29 10.34 -15.32 -3.78
C SER A 29 11.32 -15.53 -2.66
N GLN A 30 12.19 -16.54 -2.71
CA GLN A 30 13.42 -16.64 -1.93
C GLN A 30 14.44 -17.40 -2.78
N PRO A 31 15.76 -17.12 -2.69
CA PRO A 31 16.77 -18.01 -3.26
C PRO A 31 16.76 -19.29 -2.44
N VAL A 32 16.66 -20.42 -3.11
CA VAL A 32 16.73 -21.72 -2.47
C VAL A 32 18.08 -22.34 -2.83
N SER A 33 18.90 -22.67 -1.83
CA SER A 33 19.98 -23.63 -2.00
C SER A 33 19.33 -25.01 -1.91
N ASP A 34 19.21 -25.67 -3.06
CA ASP A 34 18.62 -26.98 -3.32
C ASP A 34 17.32 -27.30 -2.53
N PRO A 35 16.13 -27.24 -3.16
CA PRO A 35 14.91 -27.66 -2.50
C PRO A 35 14.99 -29.18 -2.24
N GLN A 36 14.78 -29.61 -0.99
CA GLN A 36 14.36 -30.98 -0.69
C GLN A 36 12.85 -30.96 -0.40
N PRO A 37 11.98 -31.02 -1.43
CA PRO A 37 10.55 -31.13 -1.22
C PRO A 37 10.16 -32.58 -0.98
N THR A 38 9.24 -32.83 -0.05
CA THR A 38 8.69 -34.17 0.22
C THR A 38 7.78 -34.68 -0.91
N GLN A 39 7.26 -33.80 -1.78
CA GLN A 39 6.50 -34.18 -2.98
C GLN A 39 6.50 -33.07 -4.04
N THR A 40 6.75 -33.43 -5.29
CA THR A 40 6.63 -32.56 -6.48
C THR A 40 5.60 -33.13 -7.46
N PHE A 41 4.79 -32.27 -8.07
CA PHE A 41 3.87 -32.66 -9.15
C PHE A 41 3.93 -31.70 -10.32
N LYS A 42 3.65 -32.21 -11.52
CA LYS A 42 3.58 -31.43 -12.76
C LYS A 42 2.13 -31.02 -13.01
N CYS A 43 1.91 -29.74 -13.32
CA CYS A 43 0.61 -29.21 -13.73
C CYS A 43 0.80 -28.31 -14.96
N VAL A 44 -0.15 -28.35 -15.90
CA VAL A 44 -0.13 -27.47 -17.08
C VAL A 44 -0.99 -26.25 -16.78
N VAL A 45 -0.34 -25.09 -16.64
CA VAL A 45 -0.96 -23.81 -16.29
C VAL A 45 -0.96 -22.93 -17.53
N SER A 46 -2.13 -22.72 -18.14
CA SER A 46 -2.30 -21.99 -19.42
C SER A 46 -1.35 -22.46 -20.53
N GLY A 47 -1.18 -23.77 -20.69
CA GLY A 47 -0.28 -24.37 -21.70
C GLY A 47 1.18 -24.47 -21.27
N THR A 48 1.57 -23.88 -20.13
CA THR A 48 2.94 -23.93 -19.61
C THR A 48 3.06 -25.07 -18.58
N PRO A 49 3.92 -26.08 -18.80
CA PRO A 49 4.14 -27.12 -17.80
C PRO A 49 4.97 -26.58 -16.63
N LEU A 50 4.38 -26.57 -15.44
CA LEU A 50 5.01 -26.10 -14.20
C LEU A 50 5.16 -27.25 -13.20
N PHE A 51 6.26 -27.24 -12.46
CA PHE A 51 6.55 -28.20 -11.40
C PHE A 51 6.32 -27.53 -10.05
N PHE A 52 5.28 -28.00 -9.35
CA PHE A 52 4.93 -27.52 -8.03
C PHE A 52 5.56 -28.41 -6.97
N SER A 53 6.22 -27.79 -6.00
CA SER A 53 6.60 -28.38 -4.73
C SER A 53 5.53 -28.05 -3.70
N VAL A 54 5.11 -29.05 -2.92
CA VAL A 54 4.13 -28.85 -1.84
C VAL A 54 4.83 -28.98 -0.51
N GLN A 55 4.63 -27.97 0.34
CA GLN A 55 5.04 -28.01 1.74
C GLN A 55 3.82 -27.80 2.63
N ARG A 56 3.70 -28.62 3.68
CA ARG A 56 2.68 -28.42 4.71
C ARG A 56 3.33 -27.72 5.90
N GLN A 57 2.83 -26.54 6.25
CA GLN A 57 3.16 -25.90 7.53
C GLN A 57 1.86 -25.67 8.30
N PHE A 58 1.79 -26.21 9.51
CA PHE A 58 0.58 -26.24 10.33
C PHE A 58 -0.63 -26.83 9.56
N GLN A 59 -1.72 -26.06 9.44
CA GLN A 59 -2.94 -26.43 8.71
C GLN A 59 -2.95 -25.97 7.24
N TYR A 60 -1.88 -25.35 6.75
CA TYR A 60 -1.83 -24.74 5.42
C TYR A 60 -0.93 -25.53 4.47
N TYR A 61 -1.36 -25.61 3.21
CA TYR A 61 -0.55 -26.13 2.11
C TYR A 61 0.06 -24.94 1.34
N PHE A 62 1.37 -24.99 1.15
CA PHE A 62 2.13 -24.02 0.38
C PHE A 62 2.58 -24.65 -0.93
N TYR A 63 2.12 -24.09 -2.03
CA TYR A 63 2.51 -24.49 -3.38
C TYR A 63 3.61 -23.56 -3.87
N THR A 64 4.76 -24.13 -4.17
CA THR A 64 5.97 -23.41 -4.59
C THR A 64 6.36 -23.86 -5.99
N ILE A 65 6.60 -22.91 -6.88
CA ILE A 65 7.24 -23.17 -8.18
C ILE A 65 8.62 -22.57 -8.13
N ALA A 66 9.65 -23.37 -8.42
CA ALA A 66 11.01 -22.90 -8.62
C ALA A 66 11.28 -22.78 -10.11
N PHE A 67 11.76 -21.62 -10.56
CA PHE A 67 12.12 -21.39 -11.95
C PHE A 67 13.32 -20.47 -12.10
N ASP A 68 13.91 -20.49 -13.29
CA ASP A 68 15.03 -19.63 -13.66
C ASP A 68 14.57 -18.19 -13.83
N THR A 69 15.33 -17.23 -13.30
CA THR A 69 15.02 -15.79 -13.39
C THR A 69 14.80 -15.28 -14.82
N THR A 70 15.44 -15.89 -15.82
CA THR A 70 15.24 -15.52 -17.24
C THR A 70 13.86 -15.90 -17.77
N THR A 71 13.19 -16.86 -17.13
CA THR A 71 11.84 -17.34 -17.48
C THR A 71 10.76 -16.79 -16.54
N ALA A 72 11.14 -15.94 -15.59
CA ALA A 72 10.26 -15.47 -14.54
C ALA A 72 8.99 -14.79 -15.08
N ASP A 73 9.14 -13.76 -15.90
CA ASP A 73 8.00 -13.02 -16.47
C ASP A 73 7.01 -13.96 -17.18
N LEU A 74 7.52 -14.90 -17.99
CA LEU A 74 6.73 -15.86 -18.75
C LEU A 74 5.91 -16.82 -17.86
N ILE A 75 6.53 -17.32 -16.79
CA ILE A 75 5.88 -18.23 -15.85
C ILE A 75 4.83 -17.49 -15.05
N VAL A 76 5.15 -16.29 -14.55
CA VAL A 76 4.20 -15.55 -13.74
C VAL A 76 3.05 -14.97 -14.57
N GLU A 77 3.28 -14.55 -15.81
CA GLU A 77 2.22 -14.21 -16.75
C GLU A 77 1.33 -15.42 -17.08
N SER A 78 1.91 -16.63 -17.23
CA SER A 78 1.15 -17.86 -17.45
C SER A 78 0.24 -18.20 -16.26
N ILE A 79 0.76 -18.05 -15.05
CA ILE A 79 0.02 -18.19 -13.80
C ILE A 79 -1.09 -17.14 -13.73
N HIS A 80 -0.76 -15.86 -13.90
CA HIS A 80 -1.73 -14.76 -13.84
C HIS A 80 -2.84 -15.00 -14.85
N ARG A 81 -2.52 -15.29 -16.11
CA ARG A 81 -3.50 -15.62 -17.15
C ARG A 81 -4.38 -16.81 -16.74
N HIS A 82 -3.79 -17.84 -16.14
CA HIS A 82 -4.56 -18.99 -15.69
C HIS A 82 -5.53 -18.62 -14.56
N LEU A 83 -5.06 -17.84 -13.57
CA LEU A 83 -5.90 -17.33 -12.49
C LEU A 83 -6.99 -16.38 -13.01
N ASN A 84 -6.69 -15.58 -14.04
CA ASN A 84 -7.69 -14.79 -14.75
C ASN A 84 -8.79 -15.67 -15.32
N LEU A 85 -8.41 -16.73 -16.05
CA LEU A 85 -9.38 -17.65 -16.64
C LEU A 85 -10.19 -18.41 -15.60
N LEU A 86 -9.60 -18.75 -14.46
CA LEU A 86 -10.25 -19.57 -13.43
C LEU A 86 -11.13 -18.78 -12.47
N PHE A 87 -10.72 -17.55 -12.12
CA PHE A 87 -11.28 -16.84 -10.96
C PHE A 87 -11.75 -15.42 -11.27
N PHE A 88 -11.36 -14.86 -12.42
CA PHE A 88 -11.63 -13.47 -12.75
C PHE A 88 -12.72 -13.39 -13.81
N GLU A 89 -13.98 -13.47 -13.35
CA GLU A 89 -15.11 -12.97 -14.13
C GLU A 89 -14.98 -11.45 -14.33
N ALA A 90 -15.46 -10.93 -15.45
CA ALA A 90 -15.22 -9.55 -15.91
C ALA A 90 -15.63 -8.43 -14.93
N ASN A 91 -16.33 -8.73 -13.84
CA ASN A 91 -16.90 -7.76 -12.91
C ASN A 91 -16.36 -7.83 -11.47
N ASN A 92 -15.42 -8.72 -11.15
CA ASN A 92 -14.90 -8.84 -9.79
C ASN A 92 -13.65 -7.97 -9.56
N GLU A 93 -13.55 -7.33 -8.40
CA GLU A 93 -12.32 -6.63 -8.00
C GLU A 93 -11.31 -7.64 -7.43
N HIS A 94 -10.07 -7.57 -7.92
CA HIS A 94 -9.01 -8.49 -7.52
C HIS A 94 -7.89 -7.78 -6.78
N MET A 95 -7.39 -8.43 -5.72
CA MET A 95 -6.25 -7.98 -4.95
C MET A 95 -5.10 -8.98 -5.08
N VAL A 96 -3.89 -8.48 -5.33
CA VAL A 96 -2.67 -9.29 -5.25
C VAL A 96 -1.88 -8.95 -4.01
N THR A 97 -1.40 -9.99 -3.33
CA THR A 97 -0.53 -9.85 -2.16
C THR A 97 0.87 -10.32 -2.53
N VAL A 98 1.82 -9.40 -2.42
CA VAL A 98 3.23 -9.65 -2.66
C VAL A 98 3.93 -9.71 -1.32
N THR A 99 4.65 -10.79 -1.07
CA THR A 99 5.54 -10.87 0.08
C THR A 99 6.97 -10.74 -0.42
N MET A 100 7.56 -9.59 -0.12
CA MET A 100 8.93 -9.25 -0.51
C MET A 100 9.92 -10.06 0.30
N SER A 101 10.85 -10.70 -0.39
CA SER A 101 12.10 -11.15 0.23
C SER A 101 13.26 -10.29 -0.24
N LYS A 102 14.41 -10.43 0.44
CA LYS A 102 15.67 -9.78 0.08
C LYS A 102 16.11 -10.02 -1.38
N ASN A 103 15.53 -11.00 -2.08
CA ASN A 103 15.97 -11.43 -3.40
C ASN A 103 14.85 -11.43 -4.45
N LEU A 104 13.74 -10.71 -4.21
CA LEU A 104 12.72 -10.51 -5.24
C LEU A 104 13.25 -9.50 -6.28
N ILE A 105 13.65 -10.02 -7.45
CA ILE A 105 14.22 -9.21 -8.53
C ILE A 105 13.14 -8.70 -9.50
N CYS A 106 12.03 -9.42 -9.64
CA CYS A 106 10.95 -9.04 -10.55
C CYS A 106 9.58 -9.39 -9.98
N LEU A 107 8.61 -8.50 -10.22
CA LEU A 107 7.21 -8.88 -10.26
C LEU A 107 6.73 -8.97 -11.70
N PRO A 108 5.84 -9.93 -12.00
CA PRO A 108 5.09 -9.96 -13.25
C PRO A 108 4.45 -8.63 -13.61
N LYS A 109 4.20 -8.44 -14.90
CA LYS A 109 3.12 -7.55 -15.34
C LYS A 109 1.79 -8.24 -15.03
N LEU A 110 1.01 -7.62 -14.17
CA LEU A 110 -0.31 -8.12 -13.81
C LEU A 110 -1.36 -7.13 -14.30
N SER A 111 -2.06 -7.48 -15.38
CA SER A 111 -3.22 -6.72 -15.85
C SER A 111 -4.41 -6.89 -14.91
N ASN A 112 -5.32 -5.90 -14.89
CA ASN A 112 -6.57 -5.90 -14.13
C ASN A 112 -6.42 -5.94 -12.59
N ILE A 113 -5.26 -5.52 -12.06
CA ILE A 113 -5.06 -5.40 -10.61
C ILE A 113 -5.35 -3.97 -10.17
N LYS A 114 -6.47 -3.80 -9.47
CA LYS A 114 -6.85 -2.53 -8.85
C LYS A 114 -6.33 -2.40 -7.42
N ARG A 115 -6.06 -3.50 -6.73
CA ARG A 115 -5.65 -3.51 -5.32
C ARG A 115 -4.39 -4.35 -5.13
N SER A 116 -3.41 -3.82 -4.40
CA SER A 116 -2.14 -4.51 -4.14
C SER A 116 -1.81 -4.41 -2.66
N SER A 117 -1.28 -5.48 -2.10
CA SER A 117 -0.69 -5.49 -0.76
C SER A 117 0.76 -5.96 -0.82
N ILE A 118 1.66 -5.27 -0.13
CA ILE A 118 3.09 -5.60 -0.07
C ILE A 118 3.49 -5.78 1.40
N SER A 119 4.14 -6.90 1.72
CA SER A 119 4.64 -7.20 3.06
C SER A 119 6.03 -7.83 3.00
N GLY A 120 6.63 -8.16 4.15
CA GLY A 120 7.93 -8.84 4.22
C GLY A 120 9.12 -7.88 4.36
N SER A 121 10.19 -8.12 3.61
CA SER A 121 11.44 -7.34 3.68
C SER A 121 11.25 -5.89 3.19
N PRO A 122 12.08 -4.93 3.62
CA PRO A 122 12.09 -3.57 3.07
C PRO A 122 12.21 -3.54 1.55
N VAL A 123 11.53 -2.58 0.92
CA VAL A 123 11.51 -2.41 -0.55
C VAL A 123 12.30 -1.17 -0.93
N THR A 124 13.09 -1.21 -2.00
CA THR A 124 13.75 0.00 -2.51
C THR A 124 12.78 0.84 -3.33
N ALA A 125 12.98 2.16 -3.34
CA ALA A 125 12.20 3.09 -4.15
C ALA A 125 12.12 2.67 -5.63
N ASP A 126 13.24 2.26 -6.23
CA ASP A 126 13.30 1.83 -7.64
C ASP A 126 12.46 0.58 -7.91
N ILE A 127 12.52 -0.42 -7.01
CA ILE A 127 11.70 -1.62 -7.14
C ILE A 127 10.24 -1.21 -7.04
N LEU A 128 9.87 -0.41 -6.04
CA LEU A 128 8.49 0.03 -5.84
C LEU A 128 7.94 0.80 -7.05
N GLU A 129 8.71 1.72 -7.61
CA GLU A 129 8.34 2.43 -8.84
C GLU A 129 8.12 1.47 -10.00
N MET A 130 9.02 0.49 -10.18
CA MET A 130 8.84 -0.55 -11.18
C MET A 130 7.54 -1.32 -10.94
N LEU A 131 7.20 -1.68 -9.69
CA LEU A 131 5.97 -2.42 -9.37
C LEU A 131 4.73 -1.60 -9.75
N ILE A 132 4.65 -0.36 -9.29
CA ILE A 132 3.50 0.51 -9.52
C ILE A 132 3.38 0.84 -11.01
N SER A 133 4.50 1.00 -11.71
CA SER A 133 4.50 1.30 -13.14
C SER A 133 3.92 0.19 -14.02
N LYS A 134 3.93 -1.07 -13.56
CA LYS A 134 3.37 -2.21 -14.27
C LYS A 134 1.84 -2.36 -14.09
N SER A 135 1.24 -1.65 -13.14
CA SER A 135 -0.20 -1.69 -12.85
C SER A 135 -0.88 -0.42 -13.38
N TYR A 136 -1.50 -0.49 -14.56
CA TYR A 136 -2.13 0.67 -15.21
C TYR A 136 -3.35 1.22 -14.44
N ASP A 137 -4.08 0.35 -13.72
CA ASP A 137 -5.34 0.70 -13.04
C ASP A 137 -5.25 0.58 -11.51
N GLN A 138 -4.06 0.77 -10.93
CA GLN A 138 -3.84 0.66 -9.48
C GLN A 138 -4.66 1.70 -8.71
N MET A 139 -5.69 1.24 -8.01
CA MET A 139 -6.55 2.09 -7.16
C MET A 139 -6.09 2.11 -5.71
N SER A 140 -5.68 0.97 -5.16
CA SER A 140 -5.28 0.85 -3.76
C SER A 140 -3.95 0.13 -3.59
N LEU A 141 -3.08 0.67 -2.73
CA LEU A 141 -1.84 0.03 -2.33
C LEU A 141 -1.72 0.01 -0.80
N ILE A 142 -1.50 -1.16 -0.23
CA ILE A 142 -1.28 -1.37 1.20
C ILE A 142 0.12 -1.94 1.43
N MET A 143 0.97 -1.25 2.18
CA MET A 143 2.31 -1.72 2.51
C MET A 143 2.51 -1.89 4.01
N PHE A 144 2.88 -3.10 4.41
CA PHE A 144 3.27 -3.47 5.77
C PHE A 144 4.80 -3.54 5.94
N THR A 145 5.55 -2.94 5.03
CA THR A 145 7.01 -2.91 5.03
C THR A 145 7.50 -1.49 4.75
N SER A 146 8.75 -1.18 5.12
CA SER A 146 9.36 0.13 4.91
C SER A 146 9.89 0.29 3.48
N ILE A 147 9.90 1.53 3.00
CA ILE A 147 10.55 1.93 1.74
C ILE A 147 11.94 2.47 2.06
N SER A 148 12.94 2.02 1.32
CA SER A 148 14.34 2.45 1.42
C SER A 148 14.79 3.17 0.14
N GLY A 149 15.76 4.07 0.27
CA GLY A 149 16.15 4.97 -0.82
C GLY A 149 15.18 6.15 -0.98
N GLU A 150 15.37 6.92 -2.05
CA GLU A 150 14.63 8.16 -2.29
C GLU A 150 13.59 7.99 -3.39
N LEU A 151 12.36 8.44 -3.13
CA LEU A 151 11.33 8.56 -4.15
C LEU A 151 11.52 9.86 -4.93
N LYS A 152 11.39 9.79 -6.25
CA LYS A 152 11.36 10.98 -7.10
C LYS A 152 10.10 11.80 -6.82
N LYS A 153 10.14 13.11 -7.04
CA LYS A 153 9.00 14.02 -6.80
C LYS A 153 7.77 13.67 -7.63
N ASP A 154 7.98 13.08 -8.80
CA ASP A 154 6.96 12.60 -9.75
C ASP A 154 6.66 11.10 -9.60
N SER A 155 7.05 10.50 -8.47
CA SER A 155 6.77 9.12 -8.11
C SER A 155 5.29 8.76 -8.33
N LYS A 156 5.06 7.60 -8.96
CA LYS A 156 3.70 7.09 -9.18
C LYS A 156 3.02 6.73 -7.86
N LEU A 157 3.78 6.45 -6.81
CA LEU A 157 3.26 6.19 -5.46
C LEU A 157 2.35 7.33 -4.99
N PHE A 158 2.75 8.58 -5.23
CA PHE A 158 2.00 9.74 -4.77
C PHE A 158 0.65 9.91 -5.49
N GLN A 159 0.47 9.27 -6.65
CA GLN A 159 -0.76 9.34 -7.43
C GLN A 159 -1.73 8.20 -7.13
N VAL A 160 -1.34 7.22 -6.29
CA VAL A 160 -2.22 6.11 -5.92
C VAL A 160 -3.42 6.66 -5.13
N PRO A 161 -4.67 6.44 -5.58
CA PRO A 161 -5.85 7.04 -4.95
C PRO A 161 -6.05 6.65 -3.48
N TYR A 162 -5.84 5.38 -3.13
CA TYR A 162 -5.97 4.87 -1.77
C TYR A 162 -4.65 4.27 -1.31
N LEU A 163 -3.95 4.94 -0.40
CA LEU A 163 -2.59 4.58 -0.02
C LEU A 163 -2.48 4.31 1.48
N THR A 164 -2.11 3.10 1.86
CA THR A 164 -1.87 2.71 3.25
C THR A 164 -0.42 2.27 3.42
N LEU A 165 0.37 2.97 4.23
CA LEU A 165 1.78 2.68 4.48
C LEU A 165 2.01 2.61 6.00
N TYR A 166 2.44 1.47 6.55
CA TYR A 166 2.59 1.30 8.01
C TYR A 166 3.95 1.72 8.59
N HIS A 167 5.00 1.77 7.76
CA HIS A 167 6.39 2.00 8.18
C HIS A 167 6.98 3.19 7.43
N THR A 168 6.34 4.36 7.56
CA THR A 168 6.71 5.54 6.77
C THR A 168 7.95 6.25 7.30
N TYR A 169 8.14 6.33 8.62
CA TYR A 169 9.31 6.94 9.25
C TYR A 169 9.67 8.31 8.61
N ASN A 170 10.90 8.49 8.14
CA ASN A 170 11.39 9.71 7.52
C ASN A 170 10.79 10.02 6.12
N LEU A 171 9.99 9.11 5.55
CA LEU A 171 9.28 9.36 4.31
C LEU A 171 8.04 10.25 4.51
N THR A 172 7.51 10.36 5.73
CA THR A 172 6.28 11.10 6.00
C THR A 172 6.32 12.57 5.53
N PRO A 173 7.38 13.37 5.76
CA PRO A 173 7.42 14.75 5.28
C PRO A 173 7.34 14.86 3.76
N VAL A 174 7.90 13.89 3.04
CA VAL A 174 7.83 13.79 1.57
C VAL A 174 6.40 13.47 1.13
N LEU A 175 5.74 12.51 1.80
CA LEU A 175 4.33 12.18 1.54
C LEU A 175 3.41 13.38 1.81
N LEU A 176 3.63 14.12 2.90
CA LEU A 176 2.91 15.35 3.24
C LEU A 176 3.16 16.50 2.27
N THR A 177 4.13 16.37 1.36
CA THR A 177 4.43 17.38 0.34
C THR A 177 3.85 17.01 -1.02
N TYR A 178 3.94 15.73 -1.42
CA TYR A 178 3.70 15.31 -2.80
C TYR A 178 2.48 14.41 -3.00
N PHE A 179 1.89 13.85 -1.94
CA PHE A 179 0.73 12.97 -2.07
C PHE A 179 -0.43 13.68 -2.79
N ASN A 180 -0.98 13.03 -3.80
CA ASN A 180 -2.08 13.55 -4.63
C ASN A 180 -3.19 12.51 -4.81
N GLY A 181 -3.26 11.53 -3.91
CA GLY A 181 -4.35 10.56 -3.83
C GLY A 181 -5.59 11.14 -3.15
N SER A 182 -6.64 10.33 -3.11
CA SER A 182 -7.92 10.68 -2.48
C SER A 182 -7.91 10.40 -0.98
N SER A 183 -7.28 9.30 -0.57
CA SER A 183 -7.21 8.90 0.84
C SER A 183 -5.87 8.27 1.21
N GLY A 184 -5.30 8.66 2.34
CA GLY A 184 -3.99 8.18 2.82
C GLY A 184 -3.98 7.77 4.30
N PHE A 185 -3.35 6.64 4.61
CA PHE A 185 -2.99 6.25 5.98
C PHE A 185 -1.48 6.04 6.07
N PHE A 186 -0.81 6.81 6.92
CA PHE A 186 0.65 6.75 7.13
C PHE A 186 0.94 6.43 8.60
N GLY A 187 1.33 5.19 8.87
CA GLY A 187 1.71 4.70 10.20
C GLY A 187 3.21 4.79 10.47
N ARG A 188 3.54 4.74 11.77
CA ARG A 188 4.91 4.85 12.31
C ARG A 188 5.68 5.99 11.66
N ALA A 189 5.00 7.11 11.55
CA ALA A 189 5.48 8.29 10.87
C ALA A 189 6.47 9.07 11.76
N LEU A 190 7.47 9.69 11.13
CA LEU A 190 8.33 10.69 11.78
C LEU A 190 8.11 12.03 11.07
N PHE A 191 7.48 12.97 11.77
CA PHE A 191 7.17 14.31 11.27
C PHE A 191 7.01 15.29 12.44
N THR A 192 7.02 16.58 12.12
CA THR A 192 7.05 17.69 13.08
C THR A 192 5.83 18.61 12.92
N ASN A 193 5.66 19.55 13.86
CA ASN A 193 4.68 20.63 13.72
C ASN A 193 4.87 21.39 12.40
N THR A 194 6.12 21.66 12.02
CA THR A 194 6.46 22.36 10.76
C THR A 194 5.97 21.61 9.53
N ASP A 195 6.01 20.27 9.54
CA ASP A 195 5.49 19.45 8.44
C ASP A 195 3.97 19.56 8.32
N VAL A 196 3.25 19.53 9.45
CA VAL A 196 1.79 19.71 9.49
C VAL A 196 1.41 21.11 9.03
N ILE A 197 2.07 22.14 9.56
CA ILE A 197 1.82 23.55 9.18
C ILE A 197 2.04 23.75 7.69
N ARG A 198 3.11 23.19 7.12
CA ARG A 198 3.39 23.25 5.68
C ARG A 198 2.30 22.57 4.86
N PHE A 199 1.90 21.35 5.24
CA PHE A 199 0.81 20.63 4.58
C PHE A 199 -0.49 21.45 4.59
N LEU A 200 -0.88 21.98 5.76
CA LEU A 200 -2.10 22.78 5.92
C LEU A 200 -2.04 24.09 5.12
N LYS A 201 -0.91 24.81 5.14
CA LYS A 201 -0.71 26.04 4.33
C LYS A 201 -0.83 25.76 2.84
N MET A 202 -0.28 24.63 2.36
CA MET A 202 -0.42 24.20 0.97
C MET A 202 -1.88 23.84 0.62
N TRP A 203 -2.59 23.15 1.51
CA TRP A 203 -4.02 22.85 1.29
C TRP A 203 -4.89 24.11 1.30
N GLU A 204 -4.61 25.05 2.20
CA GLU A 204 -5.39 26.29 2.37
C GLU A 204 -5.39 27.16 1.10
N THR A 205 -4.36 27.06 0.24
CA THR A 205 -4.35 27.75 -1.06
C THR A 205 -5.44 27.25 -2.00
N GLY A 206 -5.92 26.01 -1.81
CA GLY A 206 -6.87 25.34 -2.69
C GLY A 206 -6.25 24.73 -3.95
N GLU A 207 -4.95 24.93 -4.18
CA GLU A 207 -4.23 24.42 -5.37
C GLU A 207 -3.58 23.06 -5.12
N SER A 208 -3.17 22.78 -3.88
CA SER A 208 -2.58 21.49 -3.50
C SER A 208 -3.63 20.53 -2.93
N PHE A 209 -3.39 19.23 -3.07
CA PHE A 209 -4.23 18.17 -2.48
C PHE A 209 -5.71 18.25 -2.91
N VAL A 210 -5.98 18.69 -4.14
CA VAL A 210 -7.35 18.96 -4.64
C VAL A 210 -8.28 17.75 -4.53
N LYS A 211 -7.72 16.54 -4.70
CA LYS A 211 -8.43 15.26 -4.63
C LYS A 211 -8.58 14.71 -3.21
N LEU A 212 -7.82 15.24 -2.26
CA LEU A 212 -7.70 14.68 -0.92
C LEU A 212 -9.02 14.84 -0.16
N ARG A 213 -9.56 13.70 0.24
CA ARG A 213 -10.73 13.57 1.11
C ARG A 213 -10.34 13.26 2.54
N ALA A 214 -9.21 12.59 2.69
CA ALA A 214 -8.95 11.80 3.86
C ALA A 214 -7.44 11.59 4.05
N LEU A 215 -6.85 12.07 5.15
CA LEU A 215 -5.50 11.73 5.55
C LEU A 215 -5.42 11.42 7.05
N VAL A 216 -4.80 10.30 7.40
CA VAL A 216 -4.48 9.92 8.77
C VAL A 216 -2.99 9.62 8.86
N VAL A 217 -2.31 10.28 9.77
CA VAL A 217 -0.88 10.09 10.02
C VAL A 217 -0.68 9.77 11.50
N GLY A 218 -0.21 8.56 11.79
CA GLY A 218 0.09 8.08 13.14
C GLY A 218 1.59 8.02 13.39
N MET A 219 2.05 8.68 14.45
CA MET A 219 3.46 8.72 14.83
C MET A 219 3.93 7.41 15.45
N ASP A 220 5.23 7.15 15.34
CA ASP A 220 5.94 6.21 16.22
C ASP A 220 6.34 6.92 17.53
N TYR A 221 6.76 6.16 18.55
CA TYR A 221 7.10 6.70 19.87
C TYR A 221 8.22 7.76 19.79
N GLY A 222 8.05 8.87 20.52
CA GLY A 222 9.12 9.85 20.80
C GLY A 222 8.90 11.25 20.23
N ASN A 223 8.09 11.41 19.17
CA ASN A 223 7.69 12.73 18.67
C ASN A 223 6.30 13.11 19.19
N GLN A 224 6.10 14.40 19.48
CA GLN A 224 4.82 14.93 19.92
C GLN A 224 4.44 16.17 19.13
N LEU A 225 3.23 16.16 18.56
CA LEU A 225 2.63 17.36 17.99
C LEU A 225 2.17 18.28 19.11
N ASN A 226 2.35 19.58 18.89
CA ASN A 226 1.77 20.62 19.71
C ASN A 226 0.59 21.25 18.96
N GLU A 227 -0.61 20.85 19.34
CA GLU A 227 -1.86 21.35 18.76
C GLU A 227 -1.94 22.89 18.82
N VAL A 228 -1.62 23.48 19.97
CA VAL A 228 -1.69 24.94 20.17
C VAL A 228 -0.71 25.67 19.25
N GLU A 229 0.49 25.15 19.08
CA GLU A 229 1.50 25.73 18.18
C GLU A 229 1.04 25.67 16.72
N ILE A 230 0.49 24.53 16.28
CA ILE A 230 0.02 24.35 14.91
C ILE A 230 -1.19 25.25 14.63
N LEU A 231 -2.18 25.27 15.52
CA LEU A 231 -3.43 26.01 15.31
C LEU A 231 -3.25 27.53 15.32
N ARG A 232 -2.22 28.07 15.99
CA ARG A 232 -1.91 29.51 15.97
C ARG A 232 -1.63 30.05 14.57
N GLU A 233 -1.25 29.19 13.63
CA GLU A 233 -0.97 29.56 12.24
C GLU A 233 -2.23 29.66 11.37
N PHE A 234 -3.40 29.29 11.88
CA PHE A 234 -4.64 29.16 11.10
C PHE A 234 -5.84 29.78 11.80
N CYS A 235 -6.79 30.27 10.99
CA CYS A 235 -8.10 30.70 11.47
C CYS A 235 -9.03 29.49 11.72
N ALA A 236 -8.65 28.67 12.70
CA ALA A 236 -9.37 27.45 13.04
C ALA A 236 -10.58 27.72 13.95
N LYS A 237 -11.68 27.00 13.72
CA LYS A 237 -12.87 27.03 14.59
C LYS A 237 -13.06 25.67 15.26
N PRO A 238 -13.55 25.59 16.51
CA PRO A 238 -13.88 24.30 17.11
C PRO A 238 -14.89 23.56 16.24
N TRP A 239 -14.68 22.25 16.06
CA TRP A 239 -15.56 21.43 15.27
C TRP A 239 -16.91 21.23 15.96
N ASP A 240 -17.99 21.52 15.24
CA ASP A 240 -19.36 21.38 15.76
C ASP A 240 -19.89 19.95 15.58
N ASN A 241 -19.79 19.15 16.64
CA ASN A 241 -20.28 17.77 16.68
C ASN A 241 -21.83 17.66 16.70
N THR A 242 -22.57 18.77 16.70
CA THR A 242 -24.05 18.73 16.60
C THR A 242 -24.53 18.43 15.18
N GLN A 243 -23.69 18.62 14.16
CA GLN A 243 -23.98 18.29 12.75
C GLN A 243 -23.74 16.81 12.40
N LYS A 244 -24.34 15.90 13.20
CA LYS A 244 -24.21 14.43 13.16
C LYS A 244 -24.48 13.75 11.79
N THR A 245 -24.98 14.49 10.80
CA THR A 245 -25.25 13.99 9.44
C THR A 245 -24.01 13.95 8.53
N ARG A 246 -22.91 14.60 8.91
CA ARG A 246 -21.65 14.61 8.15
C ARG A 246 -20.71 13.51 8.64
N LYS A 247 -21.08 12.24 8.47
CA LYS A 247 -20.13 11.14 8.70
C LYS A 247 -19.12 11.15 7.56
N ALA A 248 -17.88 11.56 7.84
CA ALA A 248 -16.78 11.36 6.91
C ALA A 248 -16.73 9.85 6.57
N GLN A 249 -16.93 9.54 5.30
CA GLN A 249 -16.89 8.18 4.80
C GLN A 249 -15.43 7.72 4.69
N TRP A 250 -14.77 7.51 5.83
CA TRP A 250 -13.48 6.83 5.90
C TRP A 250 -13.63 5.29 5.85
N ASN A 251 -14.86 4.77 5.79
CA ASN A 251 -15.14 3.33 5.68
C ASN A 251 -15.02 2.81 4.24
N ASP A 252 -14.01 3.27 3.51
CA ASP A 252 -13.70 2.69 2.22
C ASP A 252 -12.89 1.42 2.45
N GLU A 253 -13.49 0.27 2.18
CA GLU A 253 -12.85 -1.06 2.19
C GLU A 253 -11.57 -1.15 1.34
N ARG A 254 -11.32 -0.18 0.44
CA ARG A 254 -10.05 -0.01 -0.29
C ARG A 254 -8.91 0.46 0.60
N ILE A 255 -9.20 1.04 1.76
CA ILE A 255 -8.23 1.41 2.77
C ILE A 255 -8.29 0.33 3.85
N ASN A 256 -7.29 -0.52 3.93
CA ASN A 256 -7.21 -1.50 5.01
C ASN A 256 -6.76 -0.80 6.30
N ILE A 257 -7.70 -0.16 6.99
CA ILE A 257 -7.52 0.23 8.38
C ILE A 257 -8.04 -0.92 9.21
N LEU A 258 -7.17 -1.51 10.02
CA LEU A 258 -7.52 -2.54 11.00
C LEU A 258 -8.62 -2.09 11.99
N LYS A 259 -9.01 -0.80 11.98
CA LYS A 259 -10.11 -0.21 12.76
C LYS A 259 -10.79 0.94 11.99
N PRO A 260 -12.06 0.81 11.59
CA PRO A 260 -12.87 1.89 10.99
C PRO A 260 -12.88 3.20 11.81
N GLU A 261 -12.79 3.08 13.13
CA GLU A 261 -12.76 4.17 14.11
C GLU A 261 -11.48 5.04 14.01
N ALA A 262 -10.39 4.50 13.45
CA ALA A 262 -9.15 5.24 13.28
C ALA A 262 -9.22 6.28 12.15
N GLY A 263 -10.32 6.30 11.38
CA GLY A 263 -10.61 7.31 10.36
C GLY A 263 -11.52 8.45 10.78
N GLN A 264 -12.11 8.39 11.98
CA GLN A 264 -13.10 9.37 12.44
C GLN A 264 -12.42 10.49 13.24
N ILE A 265 -12.86 11.72 13.07
CA ILE A 265 -12.56 12.80 14.00
C ILE A 265 -13.67 12.79 15.04
N PHE A 266 -13.34 12.91 16.33
CA PHE A 266 -14.33 12.95 17.42
C PHE A 266 -14.37 14.29 18.15
N ASP A 267 -13.23 14.97 18.15
CA ASP A 267 -13.02 16.31 18.67
C ASP A 267 -11.91 16.94 17.82
N GLY A 268 -12.06 18.18 17.41
CA GLY A 268 -11.14 18.76 16.43
C GLY A 268 -11.51 20.17 16.01
N TRP A 269 -10.96 20.57 14.88
CA TRP A 269 -11.06 21.94 14.38
C TRP A 269 -11.46 21.96 12.92
N GLU A 270 -12.14 23.01 12.51
CA GLU A 270 -12.44 23.30 11.11
C GLU A 270 -11.52 24.41 10.60
N ILE A 271 -10.97 24.17 9.42
CA ILE A 271 -10.24 25.16 8.64
C ILE A 271 -10.86 25.26 7.25
N THR A 272 -10.79 26.44 6.65
CA THR A 272 -11.35 26.70 5.32
C THR A 272 -10.25 27.20 4.40
N THR A 273 -10.30 26.85 3.12
CA THR A 273 -9.41 27.45 2.11
C THR A 273 -9.53 28.97 2.11
N LYS A 274 -8.50 29.67 1.62
CA LYS A 274 -8.49 31.14 1.53
C LYS A 274 -9.65 31.69 0.70
N ALA A 275 -10.10 30.92 -0.31
CA ALA A 275 -11.25 31.24 -1.14
C ALA A 275 -12.61 30.98 -0.47
N GLY A 276 -12.64 30.34 0.70
CA GLY A 276 -13.88 30.04 1.42
C GLY A 276 -14.68 28.85 0.87
N ASN A 277 -14.18 28.18 -0.17
CA ASN A 277 -14.96 27.22 -0.97
C ASN A 277 -14.84 25.76 -0.53
N LYS A 278 -13.87 25.42 0.30
CA LYS A 278 -13.69 24.07 0.85
C LYS A 278 -13.36 24.17 2.33
N THR A 279 -13.98 23.30 3.11
CA THR A 279 -13.72 23.18 4.55
C THR A 279 -13.17 21.80 4.85
N ALA A 280 -12.21 21.73 5.77
CA ALA A 280 -11.67 20.50 6.29
C ALA A 280 -11.79 20.48 7.81
N SER A 281 -12.10 19.30 8.34
CA SER A 281 -11.93 19.02 9.77
C SER A 281 -10.56 18.40 10.01
N ILE A 282 -9.91 18.83 11.08
CA ILE A 282 -8.60 18.37 11.50
C ILE A 282 -8.63 17.95 12.96
N GLU A 283 -7.91 16.87 13.29
CA GLU A 283 -7.66 16.44 14.66
C GLU A 283 -6.15 16.38 14.85
N ILE A 284 -5.65 17.08 15.86
CA ILE A 284 -4.23 17.07 16.20
C ILE A 284 -4.12 16.51 17.62
N ARG A 285 -3.57 15.32 17.74
CA ARG A 285 -3.19 14.72 19.02
C ARG A 285 -1.68 14.63 19.09
N ALA A 286 -1.14 14.46 20.29
CA ALA A 286 0.30 14.31 20.49
C ALA A 286 0.95 13.31 19.52
N SER A 287 0.30 12.16 19.26
CA SER A 287 0.85 11.10 18.40
C SER A 287 0.13 10.92 17.06
N SER A 288 -0.76 11.82 16.66
CA SER A 288 -1.49 11.65 15.39
C SER A 288 -2.05 12.93 14.83
N PHE A 289 -2.06 13.01 13.50
CA PHE A 289 -2.75 14.04 12.74
C PHE A 289 -3.82 13.40 11.85
N ARG A 290 -5.05 13.93 11.88
CA ARG A 290 -6.14 13.53 10.99
C ARG A 290 -6.66 14.74 10.24
N PHE A 291 -7.04 14.52 8.99
CA PHE A 291 -7.52 15.54 8.09
C PHE A 291 -8.61 14.98 7.20
N LEU A 292 -9.77 15.61 7.18
CA LEU A 292 -10.96 15.19 6.45
C LEU A 292 -11.55 16.38 5.70
N THR A 293 -11.77 16.27 4.39
CA THR A 293 -12.45 17.34 3.64
C THR A 293 -13.93 17.05 3.49
N TRP A 294 -14.71 18.12 3.48
CA TRP A 294 -16.15 18.09 3.25
C TRP A 294 -16.45 18.63 1.85
N ILE A 295 -17.32 17.93 1.12
CA ILE A 295 -17.92 18.37 -0.14
C ILE A 295 -19.40 18.60 0.11
#